data_AF-A0A6C0ENN3-F1
#
_entry.id   AF-A0A6C0ENN3-F1
#
_cell.length_a   1.000
_cell.length_b   1.000
_cell.length_c   1.000
_cell.angle_alpha   90.00
_cell.angle_beta   90.00
_cell.angle_gamma   90.00
#
_symmetry.space_group_name_H-M   'P 1'
#
loop_
_entity.id
_entity.type
_entity.pdbx_description
1 polymer ?
#
loop_
_entity_poly.entity_id
_entity_poly.type
_entity_poly.pdbx_seq_one_letter_code
_entity_poly.pdbx_strand_id
1 'polypeptide(L)'
;MAARELTPTEVAEGERNISDKQLTATEIQALVRNMDHSKKKWRHLRQEEFMEKMKVENEFLFFNFPSLWQMHAEDRLDSTFFEMLALKRKIEKGEITDEQASVMVGQRLFQRFAPSTVQSNTNSGPPPMSYADYYKKFGGN
;
A
#
# COMPACT_ATOMS: atom_id res chain seq x y z
N MET A 1 13.17 -8.71 3.34
CA MET A 1 13.21 -7.26 3.11
C MET A 1 12.84 -6.58 4.42
N ALA A 2 13.71 -5.73 4.96
CA ALA A 2 13.38 -4.97 6.16
C ALA A 2 12.39 -3.86 5.78
N ALA A 3 11.25 -3.81 6.46
CA ALA A 3 10.41 -2.61 6.45
C ALA A 3 11.24 -1.46 7.03
N ARG A 4 11.10 -0.24 6.49
CA ARG A 4 11.75 0.94 7.07
C ARG A 4 11.24 1.10 8.50
N GLU A 5 12.12 0.92 9.48
CA GLU A 5 11.85 1.27 10.86
C GLU A 5 11.92 2.80 10.98
N LEU A 6 10.89 3.38 11.60
CA LEU A 6 10.84 4.81 11.87
C LEU A 6 11.94 5.16 12.88
N THR A 7 12.70 6.22 12.62
CA THR A 7 13.66 6.73 13.60
C THR A 7 12.93 7.22 14.86
N PRO A 8 13.56 7.23 16.05
CA PRO A 8 12.91 7.69 17.28
C PRO A 8 12.33 9.12 17.18
N THR A 9 12.97 9.98 16.40
CA THR A 9 12.49 11.32 16.03
C THR A 9 11.23 11.29 15.17
N GLU A 10 11.16 10.40 14.18
CA GLU A 10 9.96 10.21 13.35
C GLU A 10 8.82 9.54 14.14
N VAL A 11 9.12 8.74 15.15
CA VAL A 11 8.12 8.18 16.08
C VAL A 11 7.51 9.28 16.95
N ALA A 12 8.32 10.17 17.53
CA ALA A 12 7.81 11.29 18.33
C ALA A 12 7.06 12.36 17.50
N GLU A 13 7.44 12.56 16.24
CA GLU A 13 6.65 13.35 15.28
C GLU A 13 5.38 12.62 14.82
N GLY A 14 5.49 11.30 14.66
CA GLY A 14 4.39 10.40 14.34
C GLY A 14 3.33 10.35 15.43
N GLU A 15 3.67 10.30 16.71
CA GLU A 15 2.68 10.30 17.81
C GLU A 15 1.73 11.50 17.78
N ARG A 16 2.13 12.62 17.15
CA ARG A 16 1.28 13.80 16.95
C ARG A 16 0.38 13.73 15.71
N ASN A 17 0.69 12.86 14.75
CA ASN A 17 0.04 12.76 13.43
C ASN A 17 -0.46 11.33 13.08
N ILE A 18 -0.23 10.35 13.95
CA ILE A 18 -0.85 9.02 13.90
C ILE A 18 -2.28 9.22 14.32
N SER A 19 -3.17 9.02 13.36
CA SER A 19 -4.59 9.15 13.59
C SER A 19 -5.16 7.78 13.94
N ASP A 20 -5.90 7.71 15.05
CA ASP A 20 -6.73 6.54 15.37
C ASP A 20 -7.92 6.37 14.39
N LYS A 21 -8.05 7.28 13.42
CA LYS A 21 -9.14 7.26 12.45
C LYS A 21 -8.97 6.05 11.54
N GLN A 22 -9.91 5.12 11.64
CA GLN A 22 -10.08 4.07 10.65
C GLN A 22 -10.55 4.69 9.33
N LEU A 23 -9.62 4.89 8.40
CA LEU A 23 -9.96 5.34 7.05
C LEU A 23 -10.71 4.27 6.30
N THR A 24 -11.69 4.67 5.49
CA THR A 24 -12.35 3.81 4.51
C THR A 24 -11.44 3.48 3.33
N ALA A 25 -11.75 2.42 2.59
CA ALA A 25 -11.02 2.02 1.40
C ALA A 25 -11.06 3.12 0.33
N THR A 26 -12.16 3.86 0.23
CA THR A 26 -12.28 4.99 -0.69
C THR A 26 -11.37 6.15 -0.26
N GLU A 27 -11.28 6.46 1.04
CA GLU A 27 -10.35 7.47 1.56
C GLU A 27 -8.88 7.08 1.30
N ILE A 28 -8.52 5.82 1.55
CA ILE A 28 -7.16 5.31 1.25
C ILE A 28 -6.86 5.41 -0.26
N GLN A 29 -7.82 5.06 -1.13
CA GLN A 29 -7.64 5.20 -2.57
C GLN A 29 -7.46 6.66 -2.99
N ALA A 30 -8.19 7.58 -2.37
CA ALA A 30 -8.06 9.01 -2.64
C ALA A 30 -6.67 9.53 -2.22
N LEU A 31 -6.16 9.10 -1.07
CA LEU A 31 -4.80 9.46 -0.64
C LEU A 31 -3.74 9.00 -1.63
N VAL A 32 -3.81 7.74 -2.09
CA VAL A 32 -2.87 7.22 -3.10
C VAL A 32 -2.99 7.97 -4.43
N ARG A 33 -4.21 8.30 -4.87
CA ARG A 33 -4.41 9.14 -6.07
C ARG A 33 -3.86 10.57 -5.90
N ASN A 34 -3.99 11.17 -4.73
CA ASN A 34 -3.40 12.48 -4.44
C ASN A 34 -1.86 12.41 -4.48
N MET A 35 -1.30 11.29 -4.05
CA MET A 35 0.13 11.03 -4.16
C MET A 35 0.58 10.89 -5.62
N ASP A 36 -0.21 10.29 -6.51
CA ASP A 36 0.07 10.28 -7.96
C ASP A 36 0.20 11.70 -8.53
N HIS A 37 -0.66 12.63 -8.10
CA HIS A 37 -0.57 14.05 -8.49
C HIS A 37 0.71 14.70 -7.96
N SER A 38 1.07 14.43 -6.70
CA SER A 38 2.31 14.92 -6.08
C SER A 38 3.54 14.39 -6.83
N LYS A 39 3.57 13.10 -7.18
CA LYS A 39 4.65 12.49 -7.97
C LYS A 39 4.79 13.17 -9.32
N LYS A 40 3.69 13.38 -10.03
CA LYS A 40 3.70 14.04 -11.34
C LYS A 40 4.24 15.47 -11.25
N LYS A 41 3.89 16.19 -10.18
CA LYS A 41 4.34 17.56 -9.91
C LYS A 41 5.85 17.63 -9.68
N TRP A 42 6.40 16.73 -8.86
CA TRP A 42 7.79 16.79 -8.40
C TRP A 42 8.78 15.91 -9.16
N ARG A 43 8.34 15.14 -10.18
CA ARG A 43 9.17 14.20 -10.96
C ARG A 43 10.47 14.77 -11.54
N HIS A 44 10.59 16.09 -11.64
CA HIS A 44 11.74 16.79 -12.21
C HIS A 44 12.82 17.11 -11.17
N LEU A 45 12.53 16.95 -9.87
CA LEU A 45 13.45 17.22 -8.78
C LEU A 45 14.48 16.09 -8.62
N ARG A 46 15.58 16.40 -7.93
CA ARG A 46 16.55 15.37 -7.51
C ARG A 46 15.92 14.47 -6.43
N GLN A 47 16.45 13.26 -6.30
CA GLN A 47 15.88 12.24 -5.42
C GLN A 47 15.64 12.71 -3.98
N GLU A 48 16.59 13.43 -3.38
CA GLU A 48 16.48 13.91 -2.00
C GLU A 48 15.35 14.95 -1.85
N GLU A 49 15.35 15.97 -2.71
CA GLU A 49 14.32 17.02 -2.75
C GLU A 49 12.94 16.45 -3.10
N PHE A 50 12.90 15.46 -4.00
CA PHE A 50 11.69 14.73 -4.37
C PHE A 50 11.10 14.04 -3.15
N MET A 51 11.91 13.28 -2.39
CA MET A 51 11.44 12.57 -1.21
C MET A 51 10.96 13.51 -0.11
N GLU A 52 11.64 14.64 0.09
CA GLU A 52 11.22 15.66 1.06
C GLU A 52 9.88 16.31 0.65
N LYS A 53 9.72 16.72 -0.60
CA LYS A 53 8.44 17.26 -1.10
C LYS A 53 7.31 16.24 -1.05
N MET A 54 7.61 14.98 -1.40
CA MET A 54 6.66 13.87 -1.32
C MET A 54 6.24 13.58 0.12
N LYS A 55 7.14 13.70 1.10
CA LYS A 55 6.82 13.60 2.53
C LYS A 55 5.87 14.72 2.94
N VAL A 56 6.23 15.97 2.67
CA VAL A 56 5.46 17.15 3.10
C VAL A 56 4.05 17.16 2.51
N GLU A 57 3.89 16.91 1.21
CA GLU A 57 2.56 16.93 0.58
C GLU A 57 1.69 15.69 0.91
N ASN A 58 2.30 14.60 1.40
CA ASN A 58 1.61 13.36 1.70
C ASN A 58 1.89 12.88 3.13
N GLU A 59 2.00 13.81 4.09
CA GLU A 59 2.35 13.51 5.49
C GLU A 59 1.44 12.44 6.09
N PHE A 60 0.14 12.50 5.80
CA PHE A 60 -0.81 11.52 6.32
C PHE A 60 -0.44 10.09 5.91
N LEU A 61 -0.12 9.86 4.62
CA LEU A 61 0.34 8.56 4.14
C LEU A 61 1.71 8.19 4.72
N PHE A 62 2.61 9.17 4.82
CA PHE A 62 3.95 8.96 5.36
C PHE A 62 3.92 8.45 6.80
N PHE A 63 3.09 9.05 7.66
CA PHE A 63 3.01 8.69 9.08
C PHE A 63 2.10 7.48 9.34
N ASN A 64 0.92 7.40 8.70
CA ASN A 64 -0.06 6.35 9.01
C ASN A 64 0.13 5.08 8.17
N PHE A 65 0.74 5.19 7.00
CA PHE A 65 0.97 4.05 6.08
C PHE A 65 2.37 4.11 5.45
N PRO A 66 3.46 4.09 6.25
CA PRO A 66 4.82 4.35 5.77
C PRO A 66 5.28 3.39 4.68
N SER A 67 4.90 2.11 4.78
CA SER A 67 5.21 1.09 3.77
C SER A 67 4.46 1.35 2.45
N LEU A 68 3.18 1.72 2.51
CA LEU A 68 2.38 2.08 1.34
C LEU A 68 2.95 3.32 0.64
N TRP A 69 3.26 4.36 1.42
CA TRP A 69 3.88 5.58 0.92
C TRP A 69 5.21 5.24 0.24
N GLN A 70 6.10 4.50 0.89
CA GLN A 70 7.42 4.18 0.33
C GLN A 70 7.29 3.37 -0.96
N MET A 71 6.47 2.32 -0.97
CA MET A 71 6.25 1.50 -2.16
C MET A 71 5.70 2.34 -3.32
N HIS A 72 4.83 3.31 -3.03
CA HIS A 72 4.28 4.16 -4.07
C HIS A 72 5.28 5.22 -4.56
N ALA A 73 6.08 5.82 -3.67
CA ALA A 73 7.13 6.77 -4.01
C ALA A 73 8.19 6.14 -4.93
N GLU A 74 8.53 4.88 -4.70
CA GLU A 74 9.56 4.12 -5.42
C GLU A 74 9.02 3.33 -6.63
N ASP A 75 7.77 3.56 -7.05
CA ASP A 75 7.14 2.83 -8.17
C ASP A 75 7.08 1.30 -7.99
N ARG A 76 7.12 0.82 -6.73
CA ARG A 76 7.02 -0.61 -6.37
C ARG A 76 5.61 -1.05 -5.98
N LEU A 77 4.62 -0.14 -6.04
CA LEU A 77 3.23 -0.48 -5.77
C LEU A 77 2.72 -1.43 -6.87
N ASP A 78 2.13 -2.55 -6.47
CA ASP A 78 1.64 -3.60 -7.37
C ASP A 78 0.14 -3.87 -7.15
N SER A 79 -0.39 -4.87 -7.86
CA SER A 79 -1.81 -5.24 -7.78
C SER A 79 -2.26 -5.67 -6.37
N THR A 80 -1.32 -6.06 -5.51
CA THR A 80 -1.60 -6.42 -4.10
C THR A 80 -2.28 -5.26 -3.37
N PHE A 81 -1.95 -4.00 -3.70
CA PHE A 81 -2.63 -2.84 -3.10
C PHE A 81 -4.14 -2.86 -3.37
N PHE A 82 -4.56 -3.08 -4.62
CA PHE A 82 -5.98 -3.10 -4.98
C PHE A 82 -6.70 -4.32 -4.42
N GLU A 83 -5.99 -5.45 -4.31
CA GLU A 83 -6.51 -6.64 -3.65
C GLU A 83 -6.81 -6.37 -2.17
N MET A 84 -5.90 -5.73 -1.46
CA MET A 84 -6.10 -5.33 -0.06
C MET A 84 -7.23 -4.30 0.06
N LEU A 85 -7.29 -3.35 -0.87
CA LEU A 85 -8.36 -2.36 -0.94
C LEU A 85 -9.74 -3.00 -1.15
N ALA A 86 -9.80 -4.03 -2.01
CA ALA A 86 -11.02 -4.77 -2.27
C ALA A 86 -11.48 -5.57 -1.04
N LEU A 87 -10.56 -6.23 -0.33
CA LEU A 87 -10.85 -6.90 0.94
C LEU A 87 -11.39 -5.90 1.97
N LYS A 88 -10.76 -4.73 2.10
CA LYS A 88 -11.22 -3.68 2.99
C LYS A 88 -12.65 -3.21 2.68
N ARG A 89 -12.99 -3.04 1.40
CA ARG A 89 -14.37 -2.72 0.98
C ARG A 89 -15.38 -3.80 1.37
N LYS A 90 -14.99 -5.08 1.29
CA LYS A 90 -15.87 -6.18 1.69
C LYS A 90 -16.13 -6.17 3.19
N ILE A 91 -15.11 -5.89 3.98
CA ILE A 91 -15.22 -5.70 5.44
C ILE A 91 -16.16 -4.53 5.75
N GLU A 92 -15.96 -3.37 5.11
CA GLU A 92 -16.80 -2.18 5.30
C GLU A 92 -18.28 -2.42 4.97
N LYS A 93 -18.56 -3.29 4.00
CA LYS A 93 -19.91 -3.69 3.64
C LYS A 93 -20.49 -4.79 4.52
N GLY A 94 -19.71 -5.36 5.43
CA GLY A 94 -20.08 -6.51 6.24
C GLY A 94 -20.18 -7.83 5.45
N GLU A 95 -19.61 -7.90 4.23
CA GLU A 95 -19.61 -9.11 3.41
C GLU A 95 -18.67 -10.20 3.98
N ILE A 96 -17.59 -9.76 4.65
CA ILE A 96 -16.62 -10.62 5.35
C ILE A 96 -16.20 -9.98 6.67
N THR A 97 -15.74 -10.78 7.63
CA THR A 97 -15.16 -10.26 8.88
C THR A 97 -13.67 -9.95 8.73
N ASP A 98 -13.11 -9.20 9.68
CA ASP A 98 -11.68 -8.91 9.75
C ASP A 98 -10.85 -10.21 9.83
N GLU A 99 -11.30 -11.18 10.63
CA GLU A 99 -10.62 -12.48 10.77
C GLU A 99 -10.62 -13.25 9.45
N GLN A 100 -11.74 -13.25 8.73
CA GLN A 100 -11.84 -13.90 7.43
C GLN A 100 -10.89 -13.26 6.42
N ALA A 101 -10.81 -11.93 6.40
CA ALA A 101 -9.87 -11.21 5.55
C ALA A 101 -8.41 -11.53 5.92
N SER A 102 -8.07 -11.57 7.20
CA SER A 102 -6.73 -11.94 7.68
C SER A 102 -6.32 -13.35 7.24
N VAL A 103 -7.24 -14.32 7.30
CA VAL A 103 -6.98 -15.69 6.81
C VAL A 103 -6.69 -15.69 5.31
N MET A 104 -7.49 -14.96 4.51
CA MET A 104 -7.26 -14.87 3.06
C MET A 104 -5.91 -14.24 2.72
N VAL A 105 -5.51 -13.18 3.43
CA VAL A 105 -4.20 -12.53 3.24
C VAL A 105 -3.07 -13.47 3.64
N GLY A 106 -3.19 -14.17 4.78
CA GLY A 106 -2.22 -15.15 5.24
C GLY A 106 -1.98 -16.27 4.23
N GLN A 107 -3.06 -16.79 3.64
CA GLN A 107 -2.97 -17.80 2.56
C GLN A 107 -2.23 -17.28 1.32
N ARG A 108 -2.49 -16.04 0.90
CA ARG A 108 -1.78 -15.42 -0.25
C ARG A 108 -0.30 -15.20 0.04
N LEU A 109 0.03 -14.71 1.23
CA LEU A 109 1.42 -14.54 1.65
C LEU A 109 2.15 -15.88 1.69
N PHE A 110 1.51 -16.92 2.22
CA PHE A 110 2.07 -18.27 2.22
C PHE A 110 2.32 -18.78 0.79
N GLN A 111 1.35 -18.65 -0.11
CA GLN A 111 1.53 -19.05 -1.51
C GLN A 111 2.64 -18.27 -2.22
N ARG A 112 2.87 -17.00 -1.85
CA ARG A 112 3.86 -16.14 -2.51
C ARG A 112 5.28 -16.32 -1.96
N PHE A 113 5.42 -16.59 -0.67
CA PHE A 113 6.72 -16.55 0.02
C PHE A 113 7.15 -17.87 0.65
N ALA A 114 6.26 -18.86 0.78
CA ALA A 114 6.65 -20.17 1.28
C ALA A 114 7.56 -20.87 0.25
N PRO A 115 8.67 -21.50 0.70
CA PRO A 115 9.54 -22.22 -0.19
C PRO A 115 8.81 -23.39 -0.85
N SER A 116 9.19 -23.68 -2.10
CA SER A 116 8.56 -24.70 -2.96
C SER A 116 8.55 -26.11 -2.33
N THR A 117 9.46 -26.36 -1.38
CA THR A 117 9.55 -27.60 -0.61
C THR A 117 8.39 -27.82 0.36
N VAL A 118 7.70 -26.75 0.74
CA VAL A 118 6.49 -26.78 1.58
C VAL A 118 5.22 -26.74 0.71
N GLN A 119 5.33 -26.27 -0.53
CA GLN A 119 4.23 -26.14 -1.48
C GLN A 119 4.02 -27.45 -2.27
N SER A 120 3.44 -28.44 -1.62
CA SER A 120 2.90 -29.61 -2.30
C SER A 120 1.67 -29.20 -3.10
N ASN A 121 1.83 -28.87 -4.39
CA ASN A 121 0.76 -28.77 -5.40
C ASN A 121 -0.12 -27.49 -5.47
N THR A 122 0.35 -26.32 -5.05
CA THR A 122 -0.38 -25.06 -5.32
C THR A 122 0.25 -24.29 -6.48
N ASN A 123 -0.46 -24.19 -7.61
CA ASN A 123 -0.10 -23.27 -8.69
C ASN A 123 0.09 -21.87 -8.10
N SER A 124 1.34 -21.39 -8.07
CA SER A 124 1.63 -19.99 -7.79
C SER A 124 0.81 -19.16 -8.79
N GLY A 125 -0.16 -18.39 -8.29
CA GLY A 125 -1.00 -17.54 -9.13
C GLY A 125 -0.14 -16.63 -10.02
N PRO A 126 -0.71 -16.08 -11.11
CA PRO A 126 0.03 -15.19 -11.99
C PRO A 126 0.69 -14.06 -11.19
N PRO A 127 1.90 -13.64 -11.56
CA PRO A 127 2.62 -12.58 -10.85
C PRO A 127 1.75 -11.32 -10.78
N PRO A 128 1.80 -10.57 -9.67
CA PRO A 128 1.02 -9.37 -9.50
C PRO A 128 1.37 -8.37 -10.61
N MET A 129 0.33 -7.74 -11.13
CA MET A 129 0.45 -6.72 -12.17
C MET A 129 0.98 -5.42 -11.55
N SER A 130 1.71 -4.61 -12.30
CA SER A 130 2.16 -3.30 -11.80
C SER A 130 0.95 -2.40 -11.51
N TYR A 131 1.11 -1.43 -10.58
CA TYR A 131 0.07 -0.45 -10.29
C TYR A 131 -0.42 0.29 -11.54
N ALA A 132 0.52 0.73 -12.38
CA ALA A 132 0.20 1.46 -13.61
C ALA A 132 -0.59 0.61 -14.60
N ASP A 133 -0.26 -0.68 -14.75
CA ASP A 133 -0.97 -1.58 -15.66
C ASP A 133 -2.36 -1.93 -15.13
N TYR A 134 -2.51 -2.08 -13.81
CA TYR A 134 -3.82 -2.27 -13.19
C TYR A 134 -4.76 -1.09 -13.48
N TYR A 135 -4.27 0.14 -13.30
CA TYR A 135 -5.06 1.34 -13.61
C TYR A 135 -5.41 1.46 -15.09
N LYS A 136 -4.52 1.09 -16.01
CA LYS A 136 -4.83 1.07 -17.44
C LYS A 136 -5.92 0.04 -17.78
N LYS A 137 -5.90 -1.11 -17.12
CA LYS A 137 -6.81 -2.23 -17.41
C LYS A 137 -8.19 -2.09 -16.76
N PHE A 138 -8.26 -1.48 -15.57
CA PHE A 138 -9.47 -1.45 -14.75
C PHE A 138 -9.89 -0.04 -14.28
N GLY A 139 -9.07 0.98 -14.51
CA GLY A 139 -9.31 2.37 -14.07
C GLY A 139 -10.06 3.25 -15.08
N GLY A 140 -10.42 2.70 -16.24
CA GLY A 140 -11.29 3.35 -17.22
C GLY A 140 -12.75 2.97 -16.99
N ASN A 141 -13.43 3.71 -16.12
CA ASN A 141 -14.89 3.77 -16.05
C ASN A 141 -15.30 5.18 -15.61
#